data_AF-A0A3R6QDT5-F1
#
_entry.id   AF-A0A3R6QDT5-F1
#
_cell.length_a   1.000
_cell.length_b   1.000
_cell.length_c   1.000
_cell.angle_alpha   90.00
_cell.angle_beta   90.00
_cell.angle_gamma   90.00
#
_symmetry.space_group_name_H-M   'P 1'
#
loop_
_entity.id
_entity.type
_entity.pdbx_description
1 polymer ?
#
loop_
_entity_poly.entity_id
_entity_poly.type
_entity_poly.pdbx_seq_one_letter_code
_entity_poly.pdbx_strand_id
1 'polypeptide(L)'
;MEDCKDAPYSEEYYDLLVSYLSLENEYLPGGCIQNIDKDFNVVYLQSAGLPKLDIDQYTYSAIPKCFTILDEEALQAGGIIRVQSQPNLALRGQGVLIGFVDTGIDYQNEVFRNSDGSSRILRIWDQSIRSEDTPEGFLYGTEYTKEQIDMALLTDAPLRVVPHRDEEGHGTFMAGLAAGSEKLSEKFAGVAPYAQIAMVKLKPAKKYLRRFYYIPEGAKAYQENDIMAGVAYLTRLAERYRRPLVIYLGLGSNSGDHSGNSVISYYLNYVSFKRNTAVVVAAGNEATARHHYYGEVAFGQQSDVVEVDVEDAVAGFHIEMWAKAPELYSVRIISPTGERTAGVRVQQDGREVYRFVFENTQVIIDYHIVGTATGDQLIYIRFDRPTRGIWTIEVNGDYSIEGRYHMWLPITGLIAGDISFIRSNPDTTITMPGNAAAPMTVGGYNAGNDSIYLNSSRGYTASGLVKPDFAAPGVNVIGPAPGNRFEARSGTSIAAAITAGAAALYLEWAVERGYNTDITNAEIKNDFIRGAVRLESRVYPNREWGYGTLNLYQTFEQLRRT
;
A
#
# COMPACT_ATOMS: atom_id res chain seq x y z
N MET A 1 61.13 6.35 -15.81
CA MET A 1 59.72 6.73 -16.06
C MET A 1 58.96 5.43 -16.06
N GLU A 2 58.37 5.09 -14.91
CA GLU A 2 57.43 3.98 -14.81
C GLU A 2 56.30 4.18 -15.82
N ASP A 3 55.73 3.07 -16.31
CA ASP A 3 54.56 3.11 -17.18
C ASP A 3 53.36 3.56 -16.33
N CYS A 4 53.09 4.86 -16.35
CA CYS A 4 51.99 5.49 -15.61
C CYS A 4 50.59 4.99 -16.01
N LYS A 5 50.49 4.08 -16.98
CA LYS A 5 49.22 3.47 -17.40
C LYS A 5 48.63 2.53 -16.36
N ASP A 6 49.46 1.92 -15.52
CA ASP A 6 49.00 0.97 -14.50
C ASP A 6 48.65 1.67 -13.18
N ALA A 7 49.15 2.89 -12.95
CA ALA A 7 48.93 3.64 -11.71
C ALA A 7 47.45 3.92 -11.39
N PRO A 8 46.56 4.26 -12.36
CA PRO A 8 45.12 4.45 -12.10
C PRO A 8 44.37 3.16 -11.75
N TYR A 9 44.98 2.00 -11.96
CA TYR A 9 44.36 0.69 -11.75
C TYR A 9 45.01 -0.11 -10.61
N SER A 10 46.12 0.39 -10.05
CA SER A 10 46.93 -0.31 -9.05
C SER A 10 46.59 0.15 -7.64
N GLU A 11 46.26 -0.80 -6.77
CA GLU A 11 46.02 -0.59 -5.33
C GLU A 11 47.27 -0.12 -4.57
N GLU A 12 48.45 -0.13 -5.21
CA GLU A 12 49.69 0.37 -4.63
C GLU A 12 49.80 1.90 -4.69
N TYR A 13 48.84 2.60 -5.31
CA TYR A 13 48.83 4.05 -5.48
C TYR A 13 47.64 4.71 -4.77
N TYR A 14 47.84 5.96 -4.34
CA TYR A 14 46.78 6.88 -3.92
C TYR A 14 46.47 7.87 -5.03
N ASP A 15 45.18 8.04 -5.30
CA ASP A 15 44.64 9.00 -6.26
C ASP A 15 44.26 10.27 -5.50
N LEU A 16 44.93 11.39 -5.79
CA LEU A 16 44.64 12.68 -5.14
C LEU A 16 44.25 13.75 -6.17
N LEU A 17 43.14 14.44 -5.90
CA LEU A 17 42.65 15.59 -6.66
C LEU A 17 43.40 16.86 -6.25
N VAL A 18 44.04 17.53 -7.20
CA VAL A 18 44.78 18.76 -6.96
C VAL A 18 44.26 19.86 -7.87
N SER A 19 43.83 20.98 -7.28
CA SER A 19 43.46 22.17 -8.03
C SER A 19 44.71 23.01 -8.35
N TYR A 20 44.75 23.60 -9.54
CA TYR A 20 45.88 24.43 -9.99
C TYR A 20 46.14 25.66 -9.08
N LEU A 21 45.08 26.18 -8.44
CA LEU A 21 45.15 27.33 -7.51
C LEU A 21 45.86 27.02 -6.18
N SER A 22 46.05 25.73 -5.84
CA SER A 22 46.68 25.28 -4.59
C SER A 22 48.16 24.91 -4.72
N LEU A 23 48.76 25.00 -5.92
CA LEU A 23 50.08 24.46 -6.23
C LEU A 23 51.24 25.47 -6.21
N GLU A 24 51.01 26.71 -5.76
CA GLU A 24 52.03 27.77 -5.88
C GLU A 24 53.32 27.56 -5.06
N ASN A 25 53.48 26.52 -4.24
CA ASN A 25 54.71 26.36 -3.45
C ASN A 25 55.20 24.95 -3.09
N GLU A 26 54.69 23.86 -3.68
CA GLU A 26 55.22 22.52 -3.36
C GLU A 26 55.58 21.70 -4.60
N TYR A 27 56.84 21.29 -4.64
CA TYR A 27 57.43 20.41 -5.63
C TYR A 27 56.79 19.03 -5.47
N LEU A 28 55.84 18.66 -6.35
CA LEU A 28 55.29 17.30 -6.38
C LEU A 28 56.40 16.32 -6.78
N PRO A 29 56.84 15.40 -5.90
CA PRO A 29 57.92 14.49 -6.22
C PRO A 29 57.41 13.40 -7.17
N GLY A 30 57.89 13.41 -8.41
CA GLY A 30 58.00 12.24 -9.29
C GLY A 30 56.81 11.28 -9.41
N GLY A 31 55.56 11.75 -9.35
CA GLY A 31 54.35 10.93 -9.50
C GLY A 31 53.76 10.95 -10.91
N CYS A 32 52.90 9.98 -11.21
CA CYS A 32 52.12 9.97 -12.45
C CYS A 32 51.00 11.02 -12.33
N ILE A 33 50.93 11.96 -13.26
CA ILE A 33 49.94 13.04 -13.22
C ILE A 33 49.02 12.91 -14.42
N GLN A 34 47.73 12.83 -14.17
CA GLN A 34 46.70 12.91 -15.20
C GLN A 34 46.01 14.28 -15.12
N ASN A 35 46.16 15.07 -16.18
CA ASN A 35 45.41 16.31 -16.32
C ASN A 35 43.95 15.97 -16.65
N ILE A 36 43.02 16.43 -15.82
CA ILE A 36 41.58 16.28 -16.06
C ILE A 36 41.08 17.48 -16.86
N ASP A 37 41.51 18.69 -16.49
CA ASP A 37 41.21 19.94 -17.19
C ASP A 37 42.18 21.08 -16.74
N LYS A 38 41.98 22.31 -17.22
CA LYS A 38 42.78 23.51 -16.88
C LYS A 38 42.90 23.81 -15.37
N ASP A 39 41.94 23.40 -14.55
CA ASP A 39 41.83 23.74 -13.14
C ASP A 39 42.07 22.54 -12.21
N PHE A 40 42.07 21.30 -12.73
CA PHE A 40 42.13 20.06 -11.94
C PHE A 40 43.08 19.00 -12.52
N ASN A 41 43.92 18.44 -11.64
CA ASN A 41 44.78 17.29 -11.92
C ASN A 41 44.46 16.14 -10.95
N VAL A 42 44.65 14.91 -11.41
CA VAL A 42 44.79 13.73 -10.54
C VAL A 42 46.26 13.39 -10.45
N VAL A 43 46.77 13.26 -9.23
CA VAL A 43 48.14 12.80 -8.96
C VAL A 43 48.06 11.41 -8.37
N TYR A 44 48.72 10.45 -9.02
CA TYR A 44 48.89 9.09 -8.54
C TYR A 44 50.22 8.99 -7.80
N LEU A 45 50.17 8.77 -6.48
CA LEU A 45 51.35 8.64 -5.63
C LEU A 45 51.46 7.23 -5.10
N GLN A 46 52.64 6.62 -5.18
CA GLN A 46 52.86 5.30 -4.61
C GLN A 46 52.65 5.35 -3.09
N SER A 47 51.74 4.52 -2.59
CA SER A 47 51.29 4.49 -1.19
C SER A 47 52.39 4.06 -0.21
N ALA A 48 53.41 3.34 -0.70
CA ALA A 48 54.54 2.89 0.10
C ALA A 48 55.36 4.08 0.64
N GLY A 49 55.31 4.29 1.96
CA GLY A 49 56.03 5.39 2.63
C GLY A 49 55.22 6.68 2.78
N LEU A 50 54.01 6.73 2.23
CA LEU A 50 53.06 7.80 2.52
C LEU A 50 52.29 7.53 3.80
N PRO A 51 51.87 8.58 4.53
CA PRO A 51 50.96 8.39 5.63
C PRO A 51 49.59 7.93 5.11
N LYS A 52 48.88 7.19 5.97
CA LYS A 52 47.51 6.73 5.68
C LYS A 52 46.63 7.93 5.31
N LEU A 53 45.74 7.71 4.35
CA LEU A 53 44.69 8.65 3.98
C LEU A 53 43.86 9.03 5.21
N ASP A 54 44.08 10.26 5.67
CA ASP A 54 43.44 10.87 6.82
C ASP A 54 43.18 12.36 6.52
N ILE A 55 42.05 12.88 6.97
CA ILE A 55 41.60 14.24 6.63
C ILE A 55 42.43 15.36 7.28
N ASP A 56 43.23 15.05 8.30
CA ASP A 56 44.16 15.99 8.91
C ASP A 56 45.45 16.15 8.08
N GLN A 57 45.80 15.13 7.29
CA GLN A 57 47.03 15.11 6.48
C GLN A 57 46.77 15.36 4.98
N TYR A 58 45.57 15.00 4.50
CA TYR A 58 45.11 15.26 3.14
C TYR A 58 43.80 16.04 3.22
N THR A 59 43.70 17.17 2.52
CA THR A 59 42.47 17.98 2.59
C THR A 59 41.28 17.16 2.11
N TYR A 60 40.12 17.35 2.75
CA TYR A 60 38.89 16.62 2.39
C TYR A 60 38.56 16.70 0.90
N SER A 61 38.83 17.85 0.26
CA SER A 61 38.58 18.09 -1.17
C SER A 61 39.60 17.39 -2.08
N ALA A 62 40.78 17.04 -1.57
CA ALA A 62 41.82 16.35 -2.35
C ALA A 62 41.59 14.83 -2.45
N ILE A 63 40.79 14.24 -1.58
CA ILE A 63 40.50 12.80 -1.61
C ILE A 63 39.28 12.55 -2.52
N PRO A 64 39.42 11.83 -3.65
CA PRO A 64 38.30 11.46 -4.52
C PRO A 64 37.17 10.79 -3.74
N LYS A 65 35.92 11.12 -4.09
CA LYS A 65 34.73 10.53 -3.47
C LYS A 65 34.21 9.38 -4.33
N CYS A 66 33.85 8.29 -3.66
CA CYS A 66 33.21 7.16 -4.32
C CYS A 66 31.69 7.41 -4.44
N PHE A 67 31.14 7.19 -5.63
CA PHE A 67 29.70 7.29 -5.93
C PHE A 67 29.15 5.90 -6.32
N THR A 68 27.85 5.65 -6.08
CA THR A 68 27.17 4.38 -6.41
C THR A 68 25.87 4.61 -7.21
N ILE A 69 25.32 3.55 -7.78
CA ILE A 69 24.03 3.53 -8.51
C ILE A 69 22.89 3.24 -7.52
N LEU A 70 21.78 3.99 -7.58
CA LEU A 70 20.63 3.86 -6.67
C LEU A 70 19.51 3.03 -7.31
N ASP A 71 19.41 1.74 -6.97
CA ASP A 71 18.26 0.88 -7.35
C ASP A 71 17.91 -0.19 -6.29
N GLU A 72 18.38 -0.04 -5.06
CA GLU A 72 18.07 -0.93 -3.93
C GLU A 72 17.38 -0.21 -2.76
N GLU A 73 17.07 1.07 -2.95
CA GLU A 73 16.74 2.01 -1.88
C GLU A 73 15.52 1.58 -1.07
N ALA A 74 14.50 1.00 -1.72
CA ALA A 74 13.31 0.49 -1.04
C ALA A 74 13.62 -0.71 -0.12
N LEU A 75 14.43 -1.68 -0.57
CA LEU A 75 14.78 -2.86 0.24
C LEU A 75 15.78 -2.50 1.35
N GLN A 76 16.71 -1.58 1.07
CA GLN A 76 17.65 -1.06 2.07
C GLN A 76 16.93 -0.25 3.15
N ALA A 77 16.03 0.67 2.76
CA ALA A 77 15.27 1.50 3.69
C ALA A 77 14.34 0.65 4.58
N GLY A 78 13.77 -0.44 4.04
CA GLY A 78 13.02 -1.44 4.81
C GLY A 78 13.86 -2.33 5.74
N GLY A 79 15.20 -2.19 5.71
CA GLY A 79 16.14 -3.04 6.45
C GLY A 79 16.23 -4.48 5.94
N ILE A 80 15.65 -4.78 4.77
CA ILE A 80 15.51 -6.13 4.24
C ILE A 80 16.85 -6.72 3.85
N ILE A 81 17.69 -5.96 3.12
CA ILE A 81 19.01 -6.44 2.66
C ILE A 81 19.88 -6.87 3.84
N ARG A 82 19.84 -6.14 4.96
CA ARG A 82 20.60 -6.48 6.17
C ARG A 82 20.13 -7.77 6.83
N VAL A 83 18.81 -8.00 6.90
CA VAL A 83 18.25 -9.26 7.40
C VAL A 83 18.64 -10.43 6.49
N GLN A 84 18.62 -10.18 5.19
CA GLN A 84 19.00 -11.15 4.18
C GLN A 84 20.51 -11.48 4.19
N SER A 85 21.38 -10.52 4.49
CA SER A 85 22.84 -10.69 4.42
C SER A 85 23.48 -11.13 5.75
N GLN A 86 22.78 -10.99 6.88
CA GLN A 86 23.31 -11.44 8.18
C GLN A 86 23.35 -12.98 8.22
N PRO A 87 24.53 -13.65 8.35
CA PRO A 87 24.65 -15.11 8.32
C PRO A 87 23.71 -15.92 9.23
N ASN A 88 23.39 -15.43 10.42
CA ASN A 88 22.53 -16.10 11.40
C ASN A 88 21.04 -15.85 11.14
N LEU A 89 20.68 -14.75 10.45
CA LEU A 89 19.32 -14.52 9.97
C LEU A 89 19.18 -15.14 8.58
N ALA A 90 19.82 -14.61 7.54
CA ALA A 90 19.78 -15.15 6.17
C ALA A 90 18.35 -15.53 5.73
N LEU A 91 17.35 -14.77 6.22
CA LEU A 91 15.93 -15.07 5.99
C LEU A 91 15.61 -14.77 4.53
N ARG A 92 14.81 -15.63 3.90
CA ARG A 92 14.39 -15.50 2.49
C ARG A 92 12.92 -15.87 2.28
N GLY A 93 12.20 -16.22 3.34
CA GLY A 93 10.79 -16.60 3.34
C GLY A 93 10.54 -18.10 3.24
N GLN A 94 11.55 -18.95 3.50
CA GLN A 94 11.37 -20.41 3.38
C GLN A 94 10.23 -20.90 4.25
N GLY A 95 9.41 -21.82 3.72
CA GLY A 95 8.35 -22.47 4.49
C GLY A 95 7.15 -21.56 4.79
N VAL A 96 7.14 -20.31 4.32
CA VAL A 96 6.00 -19.39 4.49
C VAL A 96 5.18 -19.29 3.21
N LEU A 97 3.86 -19.23 3.37
CA LEU A 97 2.91 -18.97 2.28
C LEU A 97 2.49 -17.51 2.30
N ILE A 98 2.68 -16.79 1.20
CA ILE A 98 2.11 -15.45 0.99
C ILE A 98 0.90 -15.58 0.06
N GLY A 99 -0.27 -15.26 0.60
CA GLY A 99 -1.55 -15.24 -0.08
C GLY A 99 -1.94 -13.83 -0.52
N PHE A 100 -2.25 -13.67 -1.80
CA PHE A 100 -2.65 -12.40 -2.41
C PHE A 100 -4.11 -12.47 -2.81
N VAL A 101 -4.87 -11.41 -2.53
CA VAL A 101 -6.24 -11.21 -3.05
C VAL A 101 -6.23 -9.95 -3.91
N ASP A 102 -6.14 -10.12 -5.22
CA ASP A 102 -5.79 -9.04 -6.16
C ASP A 102 -6.31 -9.31 -7.59
N THR A 103 -5.69 -8.72 -8.63
CA THR A 103 -6.09 -8.82 -10.04
C THR A 103 -5.67 -10.11 -10.74
N GLY A 104 -4.86 -10.93 -10.07
CA GLY A 104 -4.27 -12.16 -10.61
C GLY A 104 -2.75 -12.13 -10.63
N ILE A 105 -2.15 -13.14 -11.27
CA ILE A 105 -0.71 -13.25 -11.41
C ILE A 105 -0.33 -13.77 -12.81
N ASP A 106 0.63 -13.13 -13.45
CA ASP A 106 1.28 -13.69 -14.63
C ASP A 106 2.21 -14.83 -14.20
N TYR A 107 1.64 -16.05 -14.07
CA TYR A 107 2.39 -17.24 -13.65
C TYR A 107 3.52 -17.64 -14.63
N GLN A 108 3.50 -17.11 -15.86
CA GLN A 108 4.56 -17.32 -16.84
C GLN A 108 5.79 -16.46 -16.55
N ASN A 109 5.68 -15.43 -15.70
CA ASN A 109 6.80 -14.56 -15.38
C ASN A 109 7.91 -15.35 -14.64
N GLU A 110 9.14 -15.20 -15.10
CA GLU A 110 10.32 -15.92 -14.60
C GLU A 110 10.60 -15.64 -13.13
N VAL A 111 10.22 -14.44 -12.63
CA VAL A 111 10.40 -14.10 -11.22
C VAL A 111 9.55 -14.97 -10.29
N PHE A 112 8.56 -15.72 -10.78
CA PHE A 112 7.78 -16.65 -9.95
C PHE A 112 8.23 -18.10 -10.06
N ARG A 113 9.40 -18.35 -10.65
CA ARG A 113 9.96 -19.69 -10.82
C ARG A 113 11.12 -19.93 -9.85
N ASN A 114 11.31 -21.18 -9.48
CA ASN A 114 12.51 -21.69 -8.85
C ASN A 114 13.65 -21.76 -9.87
N SER A 115 14.88 -21.96 -9.39
CA SER A 115 16.06 -22.14 -10.24
C SER A 115 15.98 -23.36 -11.17
N ASP A 116 15.17 -24.37 -10.83
CA ASP A 116 14.91 -25.54 -11.66
C ASP A 116 13.82 -25.31 -12.74
N GLY A 117 13.25 -24.10 -12.80
CA GLY A 117 12.19 -23.72 -13.73
C GLY A 117 10.78 -24.05 -13.26
N SER A 118 10.60 -24.78 -12.16
CA SER A 118 9.28 -25.05 -11.57
C SER A 118 8.69 -23.79 -10.92
N SER A 119 7.36 -23.70 -10.87
CA SER A 119 6.65 -22.57 -10.28
C SER A 119 6.77 -22.53 -8.75
N ARG A 120 6.89 -21.33 -8.17
CA ARG A 120 6.72 -21.10 -6.72
C ARG A 120 5.27 -20.82 -6.33
N ILE A 121 4.39 -20.71 -7.32
CA ILE A 121 2.96 -20.52 -7.10
C ILE A 121 2.36 -21.88 -6.73
N LEU A 122 1.96 -21.99 -5.47
CA LEU A 122 1.35 -23.18 -4.89
C LEU A 122 -0.07 -23.38 -5.43
N ARG A 123 -0.84 -22.30 -5.52
CA ARG A 123 -2.23 -22.29 -6.01
C ARG A 123 -2.60 -20.97 -6.66
N ILE A 124 -3.48 -21.05 -7.67
CA ILE A 124 -4.21 -19.90 -8.20
C ILE A 124 -5.70 -20.20 -8.10
N TRP A 125 -6.48 -19.33 -7.48
CA TRP A 125 -7.93 -19.34 -7.59
C TRP A 125 -8.39 -18.17 -8.45
N ASP A 126 -8.85 -18.45 -9.67
CA ASP A 126 -9.41 -17.45 -10.56
C ASP A 126 -10.94 -17.42 -10.42
N GLN A 127 -11.46 -16.42 -9.71
CA GLN A 127 -12.89 -16.28 -9.48
C GLN A 127 -13.69 -15.93 -10.74
N SER A 128 -13.02 -15.51 -11.83
CA SER A 128 -13.67 -15.06 -13.06
C SER A 128 -13.92 -16.20 -14.05
N ILE A 129 -13.17 -17.31 -13.92
CA ILE A 129 -13.31 -18.50 -14.77
C ILE A 129 -14.34 -19.42 -14.14
N ARG A 130 -15.24 -19.98 -14.97
CA ARG A 130 -16.27 -20.92 -14.53
C ARG A 130 -15.88 -22.32 -14.99
N SER A 131 -15.70 -23.23 -14.04
CA SER A 131 -15.51 -24.65 -14.29
C SER A 131 -16.04 -25.48 -13.12
N GLU A 132 -16.05 -26.81 -13.29
CA GLU A 132 -16.35 -27.76 -12.22
C GLU A 132 -15.23 -27.85 -11.19
N ASP A 133 -14.00 -27.42 -11.53
CA ASP A 133 -12.82 -27.40 -10.67
C ASP A 133 -12.83 -26.20 -9.70
N THR A 134 -13.96 -25.98 -9.03
CA THR A 134 -14.11 -24.96 -8.00
C THR A 134 -13.41 -25.42 -6.71
N PRO A 135 -12.70 -24.53 -5.97
CA PRO A 135 -12.07 -24.93 -4.72
C PRO A 135 -13.08 -25.42 -3.69
N GLU A 136 -12.68 -26.43 -2.92
CA GLU A 136 -13.53 -27.09 -1.93
C GLU A 136 -14.17 -26.10 -0.94
N GLY A 137 -15.49 -26.19 -0.77
CA GLY A 137 -16.27 -25.31 0.10
C GLY A 137 -16.53 -23.91 -0.46
N PHE A 138 -16.33 -23.71 -1.77
CA PHE A 138 -16.74 -22.53 -2.54
C PHE A 138 -17.66 -22.92 -3.69
N LEU A 139 -18.33 -21.93 -4.30
CA LEU A 139 -19.41 -22.16 -5.29
C LEU A 139 -19.05 -21.68 -6.70
N TYR A 140 -17.88 -21.08 -6.90
CA TYR A 140 -17.50 -20.45 -8.16
C TYR A 140 -15.98 -20.28 -8.28
N GLY A 141 -15.55 -19.96 -9.50
CA GLY A 141 -14.15 -19.82 -9.83
C GLY A 141 -13.51 -21.15 -10.19
N THR A 142 -12.27 -21.10 -10.63
CA THR A 142 -11.46 -22.29 -10.95
C THR A 142 -10.18 -22.27 -10.13
N GLU A 143 -9.87 -23.39 -9.47
CA GLU A 143 -8.60 -23.60 -8.78
C GLU A 143 -7.59 -24.27 -9.71
N TYR A 144 -6.37 -23.73 -9.77
CA TYR A 144 -5.23 -24.32 -10.45
C TYR A 144 -4.17 -24.72 -9.45
N THR A 145 -3.71 -25.97 -9.55
CA THR A 145 -2.68 -26.52 -8.68
C THR A 145 -1.28 -26.21 -9.20
N LYS A 146 -0.28 -26.27 -8.30
CA LYS A 146 1.13 -26.18 -8.69
C LYS A 146 1.47 -27.16 -9.81
N GLU A 147 0.96 -28.39 -9.76
CA GLU A 147 1.24 -29.42 -10.76
C GLU A 147 0.68 -29.03 -12.14
N GLN A 148 -0.52 -28.43 -12.19
CA GLN A 148 -1.09 -27.90 -13.44
C GLN A 148 -0.30 -26.70 -13.96
N ILE A 149 0.15 -25.82 -13.07
CA ILE A 149 0.96 -24.64 -13.43
C ILE A 149 2.32 -25.09 -13.98
N ASP A 150 3.01 -26.00 -13.29
CA ASP A 150 4.27 -26.57 -13.74
C ASP A 150 4.11 -27.26 -15.10
N MET A 151 3.05 -28.05 -15.28
CA MET A 151 2.72 -28.65 -16.57
C MET A 151 2.49 -27.60 -17.64
N ALA A 152 1.74 -26.54 -17.35
CA ALA A 152 1.50 -25.44 -18.30
C ALA A 152 2.81 -24.79 -18.77
N LEU A 153 3.73 -24.54 -17.84
CA LEU A 153 5.04 -23.92 -18.11
C LEU A 153 5.97 -24.76 -19.00
N LEU A 154 5.72 -26.07 -19.10
CA LEU A 154 6.46 -26.97 -19.99
C LEU A 154 5.92 -27.01 -21.43
N THR A 155 4.78 -26.35 -21.71
CA THR A 155 4.15 -26.35 -23.03
C THR A 155 4.39 -25.05 -23.79
N ASP A 156 4.33 -25.11 -25.13
CA ASP A 156 4.39 -23.92 -26.00
C ASP A 156 3.13 -23.03 -25.92
N ALA A 157 2.07 -23.51 -25.25
CA ALA A 157 0.82 -22.77 -25.07
C ALA A 157 0.28 -22.93 -23.63
N PRO A 158 0.97 -22.37 -22.61
CA PRO A 158 0.62 -22.56 -21.20
C PRO A 158 -0.84 -22.25 -20.87
N LEU A 159 -1.38 -21.23 -21.53
CA LEU A 159 -2.75 -20.75 -21.35
C LEU A 159 -3.84 -21.71 -21.84
N ARG A 160 -3.50 -22.77 -22.59
CA ARG A 160 -4.44 -23.86 -22.89
C ARG A 160 -4.64 -24.79 -21.71
N VAL A 161 -3.64 -24.90 -20.83
CA VAL A 161 -3.68 -25.73 -19.62
C VAL A 161 -4.22 -24.92 -18.45
N VAL A 162 -3.65 -23.73 -18.22
CA VAL A 162 -4.06 -22.79 -17.18
C VAL A 162 -4.47 -21.48 -17.83
N PRO A 163 -5.75 -21.29 -18.21
CA PRO A 163 -6.26 -20.10 -18.89
C PRO A 163 -6.38 -18.86 -17.97
N HIS A 164 -5.50 -18.74 -16.99
CA HIS A 164 -5.38 -17.60 -16.09
C HIS A 164 -4.46 -16.53 -16.67
N ARG A 165 -4.84 -15.26 -16.52
CA ARG A 165 -4.01 -14.09 -16.88
C ARG A 165 -4.18 -13.01 -15.83
N ASP A 166 -3.20 -12.14 -15.70
CA ASP A 166 -3.33 -10.86 -15.03
C ASP A 166 -3.30 -9.75 -16.08
N GLU A 167 -4.48 -9.31 -16.51
CA GLU A 167 -4.61 -8.28 -17.54
C GLU A 167 -4.26 -6.88 -17.01
N GLU A 168 -4.38 -6.66 -15.69
CA GLU A 168 -4.09 -5.37 -15.05
C GLU A 168 -2.63 -5.24 -14.63
N GLY A 169 -1.99 -6.37 -14.32
CA GLY A 169 -0.61 -6.42 -13.85
C GLY A 169 -0.40 -5.97 -12.40
N HIS A 170 -1.44 -5.51 -11.70
CA HIS A 170 -1.32 -5.07 -10.31
C HIS A 170 -0.94 -6.23 -9.39
N GLY A 171 -1.66 -7.35 -9.43
CA GLY A 171 -1.35 -8.52 -8.61
C GLY A 171 0.01 -9.15 -8.93
N THR A 172 0.41 -9.18 -10.21
CA THR A 172 1.76 -9.57 -10.65
C THR A 172 2.83 -8.71 -9.99
N PHE A 173 2.63 -7.39 -10.00
CA PHE A 173 3.57 -6.45 -9.41
C PHE A 173 3.71 -6.65 -7.89
N MET A 174 2.58 -6.78 -7.18
CA MET A 174 2.57 -6.96 -5.72
C MET A 174 3.18 -8.29 -5.30
N ALA A 175 2.83 -9.38 -5.97
CA ALA A 175 3.42 -10.69 -5.72
C ALA A 175 4.93 -10.71 -6.00
N GLY A 176 5.35 -9.98 -7.05
CA GLY A 176 6.75 -9.76 -7.38
C GLY A 176 7.52 -9.06 -6.28
N LEU A 177 7.05 -7.91 -5.81
CA LEU A 177 7.73 -7.18 -4.74
C LEU A 177 7.83 -7.98 -3.44
N ALA A 178 6.75 -8.65 -3.06
CA ALA A 178 6.71 -9.41 -1.82
C ALA A 178 7.57 -10.68 -1.90
N ALA A 179 7.53 -11.40 -3.03
CA ALA A 179 8.04 -12.77 -3.10
C ALA A 179 8.82 -13.11 -4.37
N GLY A 180 9.07 -12.18 -5.29
CA GLY A 180 9.75 -12.43 -6.57
C GLY A 180 11.17 -12.98 -6.39
N SER A 181 11.55 -13.93 -7.27
CA SER A 181 12.87 -14.53 -7.30
C SER A 181 13.89 -13.49 -7.72
N GLU A 182 15.13 -13.68 -7.30
CA GLU A 182 16.23 -12.84 -7.72
C GLU A 182 16.45 -12.97 -9.24
N LYS A 183 16.52 -11.83 -9.93
CA LYS A 183 16.81 -11.70 -11.35
C LYS A 183 17.93 -10.68 -11.53
N LEU A 184 19.16 -11.21 -11.55
CA LEU A 184 20.40 -10.42 -11.60
C LEU A 184 20.46 -9.46 -12.80
N SER A 185 19.94 -9.87 -13.97
CA SER A 185 19.92 -9.03 -15.17
C SER A 185 19.11 -7.74 -15.00
N GLU A 186 18.11 -7.78 -14.11
CA GLU A 186 17.20 -6.68 -13.82
C GLU A 186 17.46 -6.07 -12.44
N LYS A 187 18.54 -6.50 -11.76
CA LYS A 187 18.89 -6.12 -10.38
C LYS A 187 17.72 -6.20 -9.40
N PHE A 188 16.85 -7.17 -9.62
CA PHE A 188 15.60 -7.29 -8.90
C PHE A 188 15.61 -8.50 -7.98
N ALA A 189 15.11 -8.33 -6.76
CA ALA A 189 14.68 -9.41 -5.90
C ALA A 189 13.46 -8.98 -5.09
N GLY A 190 12.49 -9.86 -4.93
CA GLY A 190 11.43 -9.66 -3.94
C GLY A 190 11.97 -9.72 -2.52
N VAL A 191 11.18 -9.24 -1.56
CA VAL A 191 11.56 -9.22 -0.15
C VAL A 191 11.74 -10.65 0.42
N ALA A 192 10.85 -11.57 0.07
CA ALA A 192 10.87 -12.97 0.49
C ALA A 192 10.94 -13.93 -0.72
N PRO A 193 12.09 -13.97 -1.43
CA PRO A 193 12.22 -14.63 -2.74
C PRO A 193 12.03 -16.16 -2.69
N TYR A 194 12.04 -16.77 -1.50
CA TYR A 194 11.86 -18.20 -1.31
C TYR A 194 10.52 -18.57 -0.66
N ALA A 195 9.64 -17.58 -0.44
CA ALA A 195 8.27 -17.84 -0.02
C ALA A 195 7.46 -18.50 -1.14
N GLN A 196 6.48 -19.32 -0.73
CA GLN A 196 5.47 -19.88 -1.64
C GLN A 196 4.36 -18.84 -1.87
N ILE A 197 3.78 -18.86 -3.07
CA ILE A 197 2.77 -17.88 -3.46
C ILE A 197 1.41 -18.57 -3.62
N ALA A 198 0.35 -17.98 -3.08
CA ALA A 198 -1.02 -18.31 -3.46
C ALA A 198 -1.72 -17.06 -3.98
N MET A 199 -2.35 -17.14 -5.14
CA MET A 199 -3.01 -15.99 -5.77
C MET A 199 -4.51 -16.22 -5.87
N VAL A 200 -5.32 -15.29 -5.37
CA VAL A 200 -6.75 -15.20 -5.64
C VAL A 200 -6.97 -14.02 -6.59
N LYS A 201 -7.38 -14.32 -7.84
CA LYS A 201 -7.85 -13.30 -8.78
C LYS A 201 -9.32 -13.04 -8.54
N LEU A 202 -9.63 -11.80 -8.20
CA LEU A 202 -10.99 -11.34 -8.01
C LEU A 202 -11.71 -11.20 -9.34
N LYS A 203 -12.97 -11.64 -9.38
CA LYS A 203 -13.85 -11.33 -10.50
C LYS A 203 -14.40 -9.91 -10.39
N PRO A 204 -14.73 -9.25 -11.51
CA PRO A 204 -15.38 -7.94 -11.47
C PRO A 204 -16.69 -7.94 -10.68
N ALA A 205 -16.97 -6.83 -10.00
CA ALA A 205 -18.21 -6.59 -9.29
C ALA A 205 -19.42 -6.72 -10.23
N LYS A 206 -20.51 -7.30 -9.71
CA LYS A 206 -21.72 -7.55 -10.52
C LYS A 206 -22.31 -6.25 -11.04
N LYS A 207 -22.87 -6.29 -12.27
CA LYS A 207 -23.44 -5.11 -12.95
C LYS A 207 -24.47 -4.34 -12.11
N TYR A 208 -25.27 -5.02 -11.27
CA TYR A 208 -26.25 -4.32 -10.43
C TYR A 208 -25.58 -3.50 -9.31
N LEU A 209 -24.49 -4.00 -8.70
CA LEU A 209 -23.73 -3.23 -7.70
C LEU A 209 -23.07 -2.02 -8.36
N ARG A 210 -22.48 -2.23 -9.55
CA ARG A 210 -21.90 -1.14 -10.33
C ARG A 210 -22.93 -0.04 -10.62
N ARG A 211 -24.14 -0.41 -11.02
CA ARG A 211 -25.24 0.55 -11.21
C ARG A 211 -25.70 1.21 -9.92
N PHE A 212 -25.74 0.47 -8.81
CA PHE A 212 -26.16 1.00 -7.51
C PHE A 212 -25.19 2.08 -7.01
N TYR A 213 -23.88 1.83 -7.11
CA TYR A 213 -22.82 2.74 -6.68
C TYR A 213 -22.38 3.75 -7.75
N TYR A 214 -23.02 3.77 -8.92
CA TYR A 214 -22.65 4.60 -10.08
C TYR A 214 -21.20 4.41 -10.57
N ILE A 215 -20.67 3.19 -10.45
CA ILE A 215 -19.30 2.86 -10.86
C ILE A 215 -19.19 2.98 -12.39
N PRO A 216 -18.23 3.77 -12.92
CA PRO A 216 -18.08 3.98 -14.36
C PRO A 216 -17.78 2.69 -15.12
N GLU A 217 -18.11 2.63 -16.40
CA GLU A 217 -17.76 1.49 -17.25
C GLU A 217 -16.23 1.34 -17.36
N GLY A 218 -15.72 0.11 -17.40
CA GLY A 218 -14.28 -0.15 -17.43
C GLY A 218 -13.54 -0.03 -16.09
N ALA A 219 -14.12 0.65 -15.09
CA ALA A 219 -13.49 0.77 -13.76
C ALA A 219 -13.25 -0.60 -13.09
N LYS A 220 -12.08 -0.73 -12.47
CA LYS A 220 -11.65 -1.94 -11.76
C LYS A 220 -12.32 -1.96 -10.38
N ALA A 221 -13.44 -2.66 -10.30
CA ALA A 221 -14.24 -2.74 -9.09
C ALA A 221 -14.46 -4.20 -8.73
N TYR A 222 -14.21 -4.51 -7.46
CA TYR A 222 -14.37 -5.84 -6.87
C TYR A 222 -15.36 -5.73 -5.71
N GLN A 223 -16.06 -6.83 -5.41
CA GLN A 223 -17.11 -6.83 -4.40
C GLN A 223 -16.61 -7.46 -3.09
N GLU A 224 -17.03 -6.89 -1.96
CA GLU A 224 -16.57 -7.25 -0.61
C GLU A 224 -16.68 -8.76 -0.32
N ASN A 225 -17.81 -9.38 -0.67
CA ASN A 225 -18.05 -10.80 -0.41
C ASN A 225 -17.06 -11.73 -1.15
N ASP A 226 -16.54 -11.31 -2.31
CA ASP A 226 -15.57 -12.08 -3.09
C ASP A 226 -14.16 -11.95 -2.51
N ILE A 227 -13.83 -10.77 -1.96
CA ILE A 227 -12.58 -10.52 -1.22
C ILE A 227 -12.56 -11.38 0.05
N MET A 228 -13.65 -11.37 0.82
CA MET A 228 -13.79 -12.20 2.01
C MET A 228 -13.66 -13.69 1.69
N ALA A 229 -14.25 -14.15 0.57
CA ALA A 229 -14.11 -15.52 0.12
C ALA A 229 -12.64 -15.84 -0.23
N GLY A 230 -11.93 -14.92 -0.90
CA GLY A 230 -10.49 -15.03 -1.17
C GLY A 230 -9.64 -15.22 0.07
N VAL A 231 -9.87 -14.39 1.09
CA VAL A 231 -9.19 -14.51 2.39
C VAL A 231 -9.54 -15.85 3.07
N ALA A 232 -10.81 -16.26 3.04
CA ALA A 232 -11.21 -17.57 3.58
C ALA A 232 -10.49 -18.73 2.89
N TYR A 233 -10.38 -18.68 1.57
CA TYR A 233 -9.66 -19.68 0.78
C TYR A 233 -8.19 -19.76 1.19
N LEU A 234 -7.50 -18.63 1.32
CA LEU A 234 -6.10 -18.57 1.74
C LEU A 234 -5.89 -19.14 3.15
N THR A 235 -6.79 -18.85 4.09
CA THR A 235 -6.69 -19.43 5.45
C THR A 235 -6.87 -20.95 5.45
N ARG A 236 -7.84 -21.49 4.69
CA ARG A 236 -8.03 -22.94 4.53
C ARG A 236 -6.84 -23.59 3.83
N LEU A 237 -6.23 -22.90 2.86
CA LEU A 237 -5.06 -23.38 2.16
C LEU A 237 -3.85 -23.49 3.10
N ALA A 238 -3.60 -22.46 3.91
CA ALA A 238 -2.54 -22.50 4.91
C ALA A 238 -2.73 -23.63 5.94
N GLU A 239 -3.97 -23.86 6.40
CA GLU A 239 -4.33 -24.97 7.28
C GLU A 239 -4.06 -26.33 6.61
N ARG A 240 -4.49 -26.50 5.34
CA ARG A 240 -4.29 -27.73 4.56
C ARG A 240 -2.81 -28.07 4.37
N TYR A 241 -1.98 -27.06 4.09
CA TYR A 241 -0.54 -27.23 3.88
C TYR A 241 0.31 -27.11 5.14
N ARG A 242 -0.30 -26.76 6.29
CA ARG A 242 0.37 -26.51 7.58
C ARG A 242 1.51 -25.49 7.44
N ARG A 243 1.20 -24.35 6.82
CA ARG A 243 2.17 -23.28 6.56
C ARG A 243 1.79 -22.01 7.34
N PRO A 244 2.76 -21.25 7.89
CA PRO A 244 2.55 -19.87 8.27
C PRO A 244 2.02 -19.07 7.07
N LEU A 245 1.11 -18.15 7.33
CA LEU A 245 0.38 -17.41 6.30
C LEU A 245 0.62 -15.91 6.45
N VAL A 246 1.02 -15.26 5.37
CA VAL A 246 0.87 -13.82 5.20
C VAL A 246 -0.25 -13.57 4.21
N ILE A 247 -1.26 -12.78 4.60
CA ILE A 247 -2.32 -12.33 3.71
C ILE A 247 -2.05 -10.89 3.31
N TYR A 248 -1.93 -10.65 2.01
CA TYR A 248 -1.81 -9.32 1.43
C TYR A 248 -3.14 -8.88 0.81
N LEU A 249 -3.58 -7.67 1.15
CA LEU A 249 -4.74 -7.01 0.56
C LEU A 249 -4.40 -5.58 0.13
N GLY A 250 -4.20 -5.38 -1.18
CA GLY A 250 -3.92 -4.09 -1.80
C GLY A 250 -5.14 -3.29 -2.24
N LEU A 251 -6.31 -3.58 -1.66
CA LEU A 251 -7.62 -3.05 -2.10
C LEU A 251 -8.25 -2.19 -1.00
N GLY A 252 -8.94 -1.14 -1.40
CA GLY A 252 -9.56 -0.16 -0.50
C GLY A 252 -10.90 0.36 -1.00
N SER A 253 -11.73 0.86 -0.09
CA SER A 253 -12.97 1.60 -0.39
C SER A 253 -13.18 2.74 0.61
N ASN A 254 -13.81 3.83 0.15
CA ASN A 254 -14.29 4.90 1.02
C ASN A 254 -15.72 4.65 1.55
N SER A 255 -16.41 3.64 1.05
CA SER A 255 -17.77 3.29 1.49
C SER A 255 -17.73 2.57 2.84
N GLY A 256 -18.30 3.19 3.87
CA GLY A 256 -18.42 2.70 5.25
C GLY A 256 -18.01 3.73 6.31
N ASP A 257 -17.99 3.30 7.56
CA ASP A 257 -17.90 4.18 8.75
C ASP A 257 -16.51 4.73 9.08
N HIS A 258 -15.47 4.27 8.36
CA HIS A 258 -14.05 4.56 8.61
C HIS A 258 -13.60 4.32 10.07
N SER A 259 -14.36 3.56 10.85
CA SER A 259 -14.12 3.32 12.29
C SER A 259 -13.61 1.91 12.59
N GLY A 260 -13.59 1.04 11.58
CA GLY A 260 -13.10 -0.34 11.67
C GLY A 260 -14.17 -1.36 12.04
N ASN A 261 -15.46 -0.99 11.96
CA ASN A 261 -16.59 -1.85 12.31
C ASN A 261 -17.36 -2.38 11.09
N SER A 262 -16.83 -2.22 9.87
CA SER A 262 -17.43 -2.84 8.69
C SER A 262 -17.32 -4.36 8.75
N VAL A 263 -18.19 -5.05 7.97
CA VAL A 263 -18.25 -6.52 7.95
C VAL A 263 -16.90 -7.13 7.57
N ILE A 264 -16.25 -6.63 6.52
CA ILE A 264 -14.90 -7.05 6.15
C ILE A 264 -13.86 -6.73 7.24
N SER A 265 -13.97 -5.60 7.94
CA SER A 265 -13.03 -5.24 9.03
C SER A 265 -13.15 -6.22 10.20
N TYR A 266 -14.36 -6.56 10.63
CA TYR A 266 -14.59 -7.59 11.65
C TYR A 266 -14.04 -8.94 11.23
N TYR A 267 -14.24 -9.31 9.97
CA TYR A 267 -13.72 -10.56 9.44
C TYR A 267 -12.19 -10.60 9.43
N LEU A 268 -11.53 -9.53 8.98
CA LEU A 268 -10.06 -9.45 9.01
C LEU A 268 -9.50 -9.38 10.43
N ASN A 269 -10.22 -8.76 11.37
CA ASN A 269 -9.88 -8.82 12.79
C ASN A 269 -9.88 -10.27 13.29
N TYR A 270 -10.93 -11.04 12.98
CA TYR A 270 -11.01 -12.45 13.33
C TYR A 270 -9.89 -13.29 12.71
N VAL A 271 -9.60 -13.08 11.41
CA VAL A 271 -8.50 -13.79 10.73
C VAL A 271 -7.14 -13.45 11.35
N SER A 272 -6.94 -12.20 11.78
CA SER A 272 -5.71 -11.75 12.44
C SER A 272 -5.46 -12.41 13.81
N PHE A 273 -6.47 -13.02 14.43
CA PHE A 273 -6.32 -13.79 15.68
C PHE A 273 -5.89 -15.23 15.44
N LYS A 274 -5.87 -15.72 14.19
CA LYS A 274 -5.33 -17.04 13.88
C LYS A 274 -3.83 -17.05 14.13
N ARG A 275 -3.34 -18.18 14.66
CA ARG A 275 -1.91 -18.40 14.89
C ARG A 275 -1.14 -18.45 13.58
N ASN A 276 0.12 -18.05 13.62
CA ASN A 276 1.07 -18.06 12.52
C ASN A 276 0.51 -17.34 11.27
N THR A 277 -0.34 -16.33 11.49
CA THR A 277 -1.02 -15.57 10.44
C THR A 277 -0.70 -14.08 10.60
N ALA A 278 -0.22 -13.45 9.54
CA ALA A 278 -0.06 -12.01 9.42
C ALA A 278 -1.02 -11.48 8.34
N VAL A 279 -1.71 -10.37 8.60
CA VAL A 279 -2.61 -9.71 7.65
C VAL A 279 -2.10 -8.30 7.41
N VAL A 280 -1.79 -7.99 6.15
CA VAL A 280 -1.22 -6.71 5.72
C VAL A 280 -2.16 -6.07 4.71
N VAL A 281 -2.55 -4.82 5.00
CA VAL A 281 -3.52 -4.05 4.21
C VAL A 281 -2.92 -2.69 3.84
N ALA A 282 -3.16 -2.25 2.61
CA ALA A 282 -2.77 -0.92 2.17
C ALA A 282 -3.63 0.18 2.85
N ALA A 283 -3.03 1.32 3.18
CA ALA A 283 -3.77 2.44 3.79
C ALA A 283 -4.80 3.09 2.84
N GLY A 284 -4.48 3.17 1.54
CA GLY A 284 -5.26 3.90 0.54
C GLY A 284 -4.49 5.09 -0.02
N ASN A 285 -4.98 5.64 -1.13
CA ASN A 285 -4.34 6.74 -1.85
C ASN A 285 -5.23 8.01 -1.92
N GLU A 286 -6.00 8.30 -0.87
CA GLU A 286 -7.10 9.28 -0.93
C GLU A 286 -6.83 10.62 -0.23
N ALA A 287 -5.65 10.82 0.37
CA ALA A 287 -5.38 12.00 1.20
C ALA A 287 -5.52 13.33 0.46
N THR A 288 -5.23 13.36 -0.84
CA THR A 288 -5.32 14.55 -1.69
C THR A 288 -6.48 14.49 -2.69
N ALA A 289 -7.28 13.42 -2.66
CA ALA A 289 -8.38 13.24 -3.60
C ALA A 289 -9.57 14.17 -3.31
N ARG A 290 -9.56 14.87 -2.17
CA ARG A 290 -10.64 15.77 -1.72
C ARG A 290 -12.00 15.07 -1.60
N HIS A 291 -11.97 13.77 -1.34
CA HIS A 291 -13.13 12.90 -1.19
C HIS A 291 -13.60 12.74 0.27
N HIS A 292 -13.01 13.48 1.21
CA HIS A 292 -13.44 13.47 2.61
C HIS A 292 -13.71 14.90 3.10
N TYR A 293 -14.78 15.03 3.86
CA TYR A 293 -15.16 16.22 4.59
C TYR A 293 -15.31 15.88 6.08
N TYR A 294 -14.75 16.72 6.93
CA TYR A 294 -14.97 16.68 8.38
C TYR A 294 -15.71 17.94 8.79
N GLY A 295 -16.82 17.77 9.50
CA GLY A 295 -17.65 18.88 9.96
C GLY A 295 -17.93 18.81 11.45
N GLU A 296 -18.20 19.99 12.01
CA GLU A 296 -18.58 20.17 13.41
C GLU A 296 -19.83 21.08 13.52
N VAL A 297 -20.90 20.57 14.12
CA VAL A 297 -22.11 21.34 14.50
C VAL A 297 -22.29 21.22 16.01
N ALA A 298 -21.69 22.15 16.75
CA ALA A 298 -21.76 22.14 18.20
C ALA A 298 -23.20 22.36 18.71
N PHE A 299 -23.49 21.89 19.93
CA PHE A 299 -24.78 22.09 20.57
C PHE A 299 -25.19 23.58 20.58
N GLY A 300 -26.33 23.90 19.97
CA GLY A 300 -26.85 25.27 19.84
C GLY A 300 -26.38 26.05 18.60
N GLN A 301 -25.50 25.48 17.76
CA GLN A 301 -25.29 25.97 16.40
C GLN A 301 -26.40 25.47 15.48
N GLN A 302 -26.76 26.27 14.47
CA GLN A 302 -27.90 25.96 13.60
C GLN A 302 -27.57 24.97 12.48
N SER A 303 -26.42 25.15 11.81
CA SER A 303 -26.03 24.27 10.69
C SER A 303 -24.58 24.45 10.27
N ASP A 304 -24.02 23.43 9.61
CA ASP A 304 -22.80 23.50 8.81
C ASP A 304 -23.17 23.41 7.32
N VAL A 305 -22.32 23.97 6.46
CA VAL A 305 -22.56 24.06 5.02
C VAL A 305 -21.44 23.30 4.30
N VAL A 306 -21.82 22.25 3.59
CA VAL A 306 -20.92 21.43 2.79
C VAL A 306 -21.15 21.75 1.32
N GLU A 307 -20.09 22.07 0.59
CA GLU A 307 -20.13 22.36 -0.84
C GLU A 307 -19.43 21.24 -1.61
N VAL A 308 -20.14 20.67 -2.57
CA VAL A 308 -19.66 19.60 -3.45
C VAL A 308 -19.63 20.17 -4.86
N ASP A 309 -18.43 20.20 -5.45
CA ASP A 309 -18.26 20.59 -6.83
C ASP A 309 -18.50 19.39 -7.74
N VAL A 310 -19.29 19.59 -8.79
CA VAL A 310 -19.60 18.59 -9.82
C VAL A 310 -19.22 19.21 -11.16
N GLU A 311 -17.97 18.98 -11.57
CA GLU A 311 -17.45 19.62 -12.78
C GLU A 311 -17.92 18.91 -14.04
N ASP A 312 -18.15 17.59 -13.98
CA ASP A 312 -18.48 16.76 -15.14
C ASP A 312 -19.94 16.32 -15.19
N ALA A 313 -20.44 16.08 -16.40
CA ALA A 313 -21.74 15.44 -16.59
C ALA A 313 -21.61 13.94 -16.33
N VAL A 314 -22.22 13.45 -15.25
CA VAL A 314 -22.13 12.06 -14.80
C VAL A 314 -23.49 11.39 -14.69
N ALA A 315 -23.50 10.05 -14.76
CA ALA A 315 -24.73 9.28 -14.55
C ALA A 315 -25.25 9.41 -13.10
N GLY A 316 -24.34 9.62 -12.15
CA GLY A 316 -24.65 9.86 -10.75
C GLY A 316 -23.46 9.60 -9.84
N PHE A 317 -23.64 9.89 -8.56
CA PHE A 317 -22.69 9.58 -7.49
C PHE A 317 -23.44 9.44 -6.16
N HIS A 318 -22.72 9.08 -5.10
CA HIS A 318 -23.27 9.04 -3.74
C HIS A 318 -22.31 9.68 -2.75
N ILE A 319 -22.85 10.10 -1.61
CA ILE A 319 -22.11 10.57 -0.44
C ILE A 319 -22.61 9.76 0.75
N GLU A 320 -21.68 9.26 1.56
CA GLU A 320 -22.00 8.69 2.86
C GLU A 320 -21.64 9.69 3.95
N MET A 321 -22.64 10.17 4.69
CA MET A 321 -22.41 10.96 5.89
C MET A 321 -22.58 10.06 7.13
N TRP A 322 -21.56 10.04 7.98
CA TRP A 322 -21.54 9.25 9.20
C TRP A 322 -21.39 10.15 10.43
N ALA A 323 -22.16 9.84 11.46
CA ALA A 323 -22.08 10.45 12.76
C ALA A 323 -22.13 9.38 13.85
N LYS A 324 -21.28 9.53 14.87
CA LYS A 324 -21.25 8.59 15.98
C LYS A 324 -22.47 8.76 16.87
N ALA A 325 -23.01 7.65 17.39
CA ALA A 325 -24.03 7.73 18.43
C ALA A 325 -23.53 8.55 19.64
N PRO A 326 -24.38 9.36 20.28
CA PRO A 326 -25.82 9.52 20.06
C PRO A 326 -26.20 10.67 19.10
N GLU A 327 -25.26 11.19 18.31
CA GLU A 327 -25.49 12.36 17.45
C GLU A 327 -26.54 12.05 16.37
N LEU A 328 -27.44 13.00 16.11
CA LEU A 328 -28.45 12.93 15.05
C LEU A 328 -28.43 14.20 14.21
N TYR A 329 -28.37 14.01 12.90
CA TYR A 329 -28.34 15.06 11.90
C TYR A 329 -29.47 14.90 10.88
N SER A 330 -29.80 16.01 10.23
CA SER A 330 -30.61 16.06 9.01
C SER A 330 -29.97 16.98 7.98
N VAL A 331 -30.23 16.68 6.70
CA VAL A 331 -29.65 17.44 5.59
C VAL A 331 -30.71 18.13 4.74
N ARG A 332 -30.37 19.31 4.24
CA ARG A 332 -31.10 20.02 3.18
C ARG A 332 -30.18 20.19 1.99
N ILE A 333 -30.70 19.93 0.79
CA ILE A 333 -29.92 20.00 -0.45
C ILE A 333 -30.35 21.26 -1.22
N ILE A 334 -29.37 21.98 -1.73
CA ILE A 334 -29.54 23.13 -2.61
C ILE A 334 -28.85 22.84 -3.94
N SER A 335 -29.60 22.96 -5.04
CA SER A 335 -29.06 22.77 -6.39
C SER A 335 -28.16 23.93 -6.81
N PRO A 336 -27.33 23.76 -7.87
CA PRO A 336 -26.52 24.83 -8.43
C PRO A 336 -27.32 26.05 -8.90
N THR A 337 -28.62 25.91 -9.19
CA THR A 337 -29.49 27.04 -9.57
C THR A 337 -30.22 27.67 -8.38
N GLY A 338 -30.10 27.09 -7.18
CA GLY A 338 -30.67 27.60 -5.94
C GLY A 338 -32.00 26.97 -5.53
N GLU A 339 -32.50 25.95 -6.24
CA GLU A 339 -33.67 25.17 -5.79
C GLU A 339 -33.32 24.44 -4.49
N ARG A 340 -34.22 24.48 -3.49
CA ARG A 340 -33.99 23.93 -2.14
C ARG A 340 -34.98 22.81 -1.84
N THR A 341 -34.49 21.73 -1.22
CA THR A 341 -35.38 20.69 -0.69
C THR A 341 -36.12 21.19 0.56
N ALA A 342 -37.31 20.65 0.80
CA ALA A 342 -38.02 20.90 2.06
C ALA A 342 -37.22 20.32 3.23
N GLY A 343 -37.18 21.04 4.36
CA GLY A 343 -36.51 20.56 5.57
C GLY A 343 -37.14 19.26 6.08
N VAL A 344 -36.30 18.31 6.50
CA VAL A 344 -36.73 16.99 6.97
C VAL A 344 -37.07 17.05 8.47
N ARG A 345 -38.09 16.29 8.90
CA ARG A 345 -38.31 15.96 10.32
C ARG A 345 -37.73 14.57 10.57
N VAL A 346 -36.86 14.44 11.58
CA VAL A 346 -36.19 13.19 11.93
C VAL A 346 -37.20 12.05 12.10
N GLN A 347 -37.13 11.07 11.21
CA GLN A 347 -37.57 9.70 11.47
C GLN A 347 -36.29 8.86 11.56
N GLN A 348 -36.16 8.02 12.59
CA GLN A 348 -34.93 7.24 12.85
C GLN A 348 -34.54 6.32 11.67
N ASP A 349 -35.52 5.94 10.85
CA ASP A 349 -35.34 5.36 9.53
C ASP A 349 -36.28 6.06 8.55
N GLY A 350 -35.80 6.38 7.35
CA GLY A 350 -36.63 7.07 6.36
C GLY A 350 -35.95 7.25 5.01
N ARG A 351 -36.75 7.41 3.96
CA ARG A 351 -36.27 7.67 2.60
C ARG A 351 -37.00 8.85 2.00
N GLU A 352 -36.24 9.83 1.54
CA GLU A 352 -36.74 11.00 0.84
C GLU A 352 -36.26 11.00 -0.62
N VAL A 353 -37.13 11.42 -1.54
CA VAL A 353 -36.82 11.49 -2.97
C VAL A 353 -37.21 12.86 -3.50
N TYR A 354 -36.21 13.65 -3.86
CA TYR A 354 -36.35 14.97 -4.44
C TYR A 354 -36.09 14.94 -5.94
N ARG A 355 -36.92 15.66 -6.70
CA ARG A 355 -36.79 15.81 -8.15
C ARG A 355 -36.65 17.29 -8.47
N PHE A 356 -35.47 17.69 -8.89
CA PHE A 356 -35.15 19.04 -9.32
C PHE A 356 -35.60 19.21 -10.76
N VAL A 357 -36.67 19.98 -10.97
CA VAL A 357 -37.41 20.00 -12.23
C VAL A 357 -36.61 20.70 -13.33
N PHE A 358 -35.85 21.75 -12.98
CA PHE A 358 -35.08 22.54 -13.95
C PHE A 358 -33.71 21.92 -14.28
N GLU A 359 -33.24 20.99 -13.45
CA GLU A 359 -31.93 20.33 -13.53
C GLU A 359 -32.00 18.89 -14.02
N ASN A 360 -33.22 18.32 -14.15
CA ASN A 360 -33.43 16.90 -14.45
C ASN A 360 -32.62 15.96 -13.52
N THR A 361 -32.37 16.42 -12.30
CA THR A 361 -31.61 15.70 -11.27
C THR A 361 -32.58 15.12 -10.26
N GLN A 362 -32.32 13.88 -9.85
CA GLN A 362 -32.99 13.28 -8.70
C GLN A 362 -32.00 13.09 -7.56
N VAL A 363 -32.38 13.50 -6.36
CA VAL A 363 -31.61 13.25 -5.15
C VAL A 363 -32.41 12.36 -4.21
N ILE A 364 -31.81 11.25 -3.79
CA ILE A 364 -32.40 10.30 -2.84
C ILE A 364 -31.60 10.36 -1.56
N ILE A 365 -32.28 10.48 -0.41
CA ILE A 365 -31.66 10.56 0.90
C ILE A 365 -32.23 9.45 1.77
N ASP A 366 -31.40 8.50 2.15
CA ASP A 366 -31.77 7.39 3.04
C ASP A 366 -31.13 7.65 4.42
N TYR A 367 -31.95 7.64 5.48
CA TYR A 367 -31.53 7.80 6.88
C TYR A 367 -31.60 6.45 7.57
N HIS A 368 -30.50 6.05 8.20
CA HIS A 368 -30.39 4.78 8.92
C HIS A 368 -29.59 4.90 10.21
N ILE A 369 -29.97 4.13 11.22
CA ILE A 369 -29.11 3.82 12.36
C ILE A 369 -28.44 2.48 12.09
N VAL A 370 -27.11 2.48 11.94
CA VAL A 370 -26.30 1.36 11.47
C VAL A 370 -25.34 0.91 12.57
N GLY A 371 -25.06 -0.39 12.60
CA GLY A 371 -24.14 -1.01 13.56
C GLY A 371 -24.88 -1.53 14.79
N THR A 372 -24.85 -2.85 14.97
CA THR A 372 -25.49 -3.53 16.11
C THR A 372 -24.82 -3.20 17.44
N ALA A 373 -23.57 -2.76 17.42
CA ALA A 373 -22.78 -2.43 18.61
C ALA A 373 -22.56 -0.92 18.82
N THR A 374 -22.57 -0.09 17.76
CA THR A 374 -22.28 1.35 17.85
C THR A 374 -23.54 2.22 17.73
N GLY A 375 -24.53 1.82 16.92
CA GLY A 375 -25.76 2.59 16.71
C GLY A 375 -25.52 3.93 16.01
N ASP A 376 -24.48 4.01 15.18
CA ASP A 376 -24.07 5.23 14.48
C ASP A 376 -25.10 5.61 13.40
N GLN A 377 -25.26 6.90 13.13
CA GLN A 377 -26.15 7.38 12.08
C GLN A 377 -25.43 7.38 10.72
N LEU A 378 -26.09 6.81 9.71
CA LEU A 378 -25.74 6.94 8.29
C LEU A 378 -26.82 7.75 7.58
N ILE A 379 -26.40 8.81 6.90
CA ILE A 379 -27.21 9.51 5.91
C ILE A 379 -26.58 9.24 4.53
N TYR A 380 -27.26 8.42 3.73
CA TYR A 380 -26.80 8.00 2.41
C TYR A 380 -27.48 8.85 1.33
N ILE A 381 -26.71 9.72 0.67
CA ILE A 381 -27.23 10.69 -0.30
C ILE A 381 -26.82 10.25 -1.70
N ARG A 382 -27.78 10.03 -2.60
CA ARG A 382 -27.53 9.62 -3.98
C ARG A 382 -28.01 10.67 -4.95
N PHE A 383 -27.15 11.06 -5.87
CA PHE A 383 -27.46 11.98 -6.97
C PHE A 383 -27.58 11.18 -8.27
N ASP A 384 -28.76 11.14 -8.87
CA ASP A 384 -28.99 10.59 -10.22
C ASP A 384 -29.03 11.75 -11.23
N ARG A 385 -28.13 11.68 -12.23
CA ARG A 385 -27.93 12.72 -13.25
C ARG A 385 -27.81 14.13 -12.66
N PRO A 386 -26.81 14.37 -11.79
CA PRO A 386 -26.55 15.70 -11.23
C PRO A 386 -26.21 16.69 -12.34
N THR A 387 -26.85 17.86 -12.30
CA THR A 387 -26.41 19.01 -13.09
C THR A 387 -25.07 19.52 -12.57
N ARG A 388 -24.24 20.01 -13.49
CA ARG A 388 -22.91 20.57 -13.20
C ARG A 388 -23.00 21.81 -12.31
N GLY A 389 -21.98 22.00 -11.49
CA GLY A 389 -21.83 23.14 -10.58
C GLY A 389 -21.86 22.73 -9.13
N ILE A 390 -21.93 23.74 -8.26
CA ILE A 390 -21.79 23.56 -6.81
C ILE A 390 -23.13 23.13 -6.22
N TRP A 391 -23.17 21.92 -5.68
CA TRP A 391 -24.26 21.43 -4.84
C TRP A 391 -23.97 21.78 -3.39
N THR A 392 -24.94 22.36 -2.69
CA THR A 392 -24.81 22.67 -1.27
C THR A 392 -25.62 21.71 -0.42
N ILE A 393 -25.01 21.17 0.63
CA ILE A 393 -25.64 20.31 1.63
C ILE A 393 -25.58 21.06 2.97
N GLU A 394 -26.71 21.57 3.42
CA GLU A 394 -26.85 22.17 4.75
C GLU A 394 -27.11 21.07 5.77
N VAL A 395 -26.17 20.88 6.69
CA VAL A 395 -26.21 19.86 7.75
C VAL A 395 -26.71 20.49 9.04
N ASN A 396 -27.84 20.02 9.57
CA ASN A 396 -28.44 20.51 10.81
C ASN A 396 -28.21 19.47 11.91
N GLY A 397 -27.72 19.91 13.07
CA GLY A 397 -27.57 19.07 14.27
C GLY A 397 -28.88 19.01 15.03
N ASP A 398 -29.72 18.01 14.75
CA ASP A 398 -31.02 17.85 15.42
C ASP A 398 -30.85 17.42 16.87
N TYR A 399 -29.81 16.62 17.14
CA TYR A 399 -29.33 16.31 18.48
C TYR A 399 -27.82 16.12 18.42
N SER A 400 -27.06 17.15 18.78
CA SER A 400 -25.60 17.08 18.81
C SER A 400 -25.01 17.40 20.18
N ILE A 401 -24.08 16.57 20.66
CA ILE A 401 -23.38 16.78 21.93
C ILE A 401 -21.93 17.14 21.63
N GLU A 402 -21.21 16.23 20.97
CA GLU A 402 -19.86 16.46 20.47
C GLU A 402 -19.86 17.22 19.15
N GLY A 403 -20.93 17.07 18.35
CA GLY A 403 -21.12 17.82 17.12
C GLY A 403 -20.32 17.32 15.92
N ARG A 404 -19.69 16.14 15.97
CA ARG A 404 -18.78 15.70 14.90
C ARG A 404 -19.47 14.79 13.88
N TYR A 405 -19.20 15.02 12.61
CA TYR A 405 -19.60 14.14 11.53
C TYR A 405 -18.55 14.11 10.41
N HIS A 406 -18.63 13.07 9.59
CA HIS A 406 -17.78 12.88 8.44
C HIS A 406 -18.63 12.66 7.20
N MET A 407 -18.15 13.11 6.03
CA MET A 407 -18.70 12.70 4.74
C MET A 407 -17.61 12.16 3.83
N TRP A 408 -17.89 11.06 3.15
CA TRP A 408 -17.00 10.52 2.13
C TRP A 408 -17.69 10.38 0.78
N LEU A 409 -16.95 10.75 -0.26
CA LEU A 409 -17.23 10.41 -1.65
C LEU A 409 -16.60 9.04 -1.98
N PRO A 410 -17.12 8.33 -3.01
CA PRO A 410 -16.52 7.09 -3.47
C PRO A 410 -15.04 7.27 -3.81
N ILE A 411 -14.26 6.20 -3.58
CA ILE A 411 -12.81 6.19 -3.79
C ILE A 411 -12.43 6.54 -5.24
N THR A 412 -11.27 7.15 -5.44
CA THR A 412 -10.71 7.41 -6.77
C THR A 412 -10.77 6.16 -7.65
N GLY A 413 -11.25 6.34 -8.89
CA GLY A 413 -11.44 5.25 -9.86
C GLY A 413 -12.78 4.52 -9.75
N LEU A 414 -13.53 4.67 -8.66
CA LEU A 414 -14.92 4.20 -8.52
C LEU A 414 -15.96 5.32 -8.61
N ILE A 415 -15.52 6.57 -8.54
CA ILE A 415 -16.31 7.77 -8.88
C ILE A 415 -16.04 8.17 -10.35
N ALA A 416 -17.08 8.61 -11.05
CA ALA A 416 -16.97 9.11 -12.42
C ALA A 416 -16.88 10.63 -12.43
N GLY A 417 -16.05 11.19 -13.30
CA GLY A 417 -15.84 12.65 -13.42
C GLY A 417 -15.05 13.26 -12.26
N ASP A 418 -14.80 14.56 -12.33
CA ASP A 418 -14.24 15.35 -11.23
C ASP A 418 -15.38 15.83 -10.31
N ILE A 419 -15.46 15.16 -9.14
CA ILE A 419 -16.42 15.45 -8.08
C ILE A 419 -15.66 15.48 -6.77
N SER A 420 -15.68 16.61 -6.09
CA SER A 420 -14.89 16.79 -4.88
C SER A 420 -15.55 17.75 -3.89
N PHE A 421 -15.16 17.65 -2.62
CA PHE A 421 -15.52 18.67 -1.64
C PHE A 421 -14.67 19.93 -1.88
N ILE A 422 -15.34 21.09 -1.91
CA ILE A 422 -14.63 22.38 -2.02
C ILE A 422 -13.72 22.55 -0.80
N ARG A 423 -14.30 22.42 0.40
CA ARG A 423 -13.58 22.33 1.67
C ARG A 423 -13.39 20.86 2.04
N SER A 424 -12.25 20.26 1.69
CA SER A 424 -11.94 18.87 2.05
C SER A 424 -11.02 18.77 3.27
N ASN A 425 -10.98 17.59 3.90
CA ASN A 425 -10.05 17.26 4.97
C ASN A 425 -9.16 16.07 4.53
N PRO A 426 -7.81 16.22 4.52
CA PRO A 426 -6.90 15.16 4.09
C PRO A 426 -6.71 14.03 5.12
N ASP A 427 -7.11 14.25 6.37
CA ASP A 427 -7.04 13.29 7.46
C ASP A 427 -8.28 12.37 7.49
N THR A 428 -8.21 11.25 8.20
CA THR A 428 -9.30 10.23 8.23
C THR A 428 -9.71 9.75 6.83
N THR A 429 -8.69 9.49 6.01
CA THR A 429 -8.81 8.99 4.63
C THR A 429 -8.35 7.53 4.49
N ILE A 430 -8.01 6.86 5.60
CA ILE A 430 -7.67 5.42 5.61
C ILE A 430 -8.85 4.61 5.11
N THR A 431 -8.70 4.02 3.93
CA THR A 431 -9.76 3.26 3.28
C THR A 431 -10.08 1.98 4.03
N MET A 432 -11.30 1.49 3.89
CA MET A 432 -11.67 0.14 4.34
C MET A 432 -11.02 -0.92 3.45
N PRO A 433 -10.45 -2.01 4.02
CA PRO A 433 -10.45 -2.36 5.44
C PRO A 433 -9.18 -1.96 6.21
N GLY A 434 -8.36 -1.04 5.69
CA GLY A 434 -7.16 -0.52 6.37
C GLY A 434 -7.44 0.20 7.70
N ASN A 435 -8.70 0.56 7.96
CA ASN A 435 -9.17 1.09 9.24
C ASN A 435 -9.46 0.01 10.30
N ALA A 436 -9.36 -1.28 9.96
CA ALA A 436 -9.53 -2.39 10.91
C ALA A 436 -8.42 -2.41 11.98
N ALA A 437 -8.79 -2.68 13.23
CA ALA A 437 -7.87 -2.57 14.37
C ALA A 437 -6.73 -3.61 14.35
N ALA A 438 -7.02 -4.86 14.00
CA ALA A 438 -6.05 -5.95 14.14
C ALA A 438 -5.01 -6.00 13.00
N PRO A 439 -5.38 -5.95 11.70
CA PRO A 439 -4.42 -6.02 10.60
C PRO A 439 -3.33 -4.94 10.67
N MET A 440 -2.20 -5.19 10.00
CA MET A 440 -1.15 -4.19 9.77
C MET A 440 -1.54 -3.31 8.59
N THR A 441 -1.80 -2.04 8.84
CA THR A 441 -2.15 -1.05 7.82
C THR A 441 -0.91 -0.23 7.49
N VAL A 442 -0.57 -0.18 6.21
CA VAL A 442 0.72 0.37 5.77
C VAL A 442 0.53 1.61 4.89
N GLY A 443 1.10 2.72 5.33
CA GLY A 443 1.23 3.95 4.54
C GLY A 443 2.43 3.91 3.59
N GLY A 444 2.47 4.80 2.60
CA GLY A 444 3.55 4.88 1.62
C GLY A 444 4.49 6.06 1.88
N TYR A 445 5.79 5.86 1.69
CA TYR A 445 6.76 6.96 1.62
C TYR A 445 7.75 6.80 0.48
N ASN A 446 8.41 7.90 0.10
CA ASN A 446 9.49 7.91 -0.86
C ASN A 446 10.83 7.69 -0.15
N ALA A 447 11.45 6.54 -0.39
CA ALA A 447 12.73 6.19 0.21
C ALA A 447 13.89 7.07 -0.31
N GLY A 448 13.76 7.66 -1.50
CA GLY A 448 14.75 8.56 -2.11
C GLY A 448 15.00 9.87 -1.39
N ASN A 449 14.05 10.30 -0.54
CA ASN A 449 14.16 11.58 0.15
C ASN A 449 13.41 11.62 1.49
N ASP A 450 13.02 10.47 2.04
CA ASP A 450 12.31 10.33 3.32
C ASP A 450 11.02 11.16 3.46
N SER A 451 10.41 11.51 2.32
CA SER A 451 9.13 12.24 2.27
C SER A 451 7.94 11.30 2.20
N ILE A 452 6.81 11.69 2.79
CA ILE A 452 5.57 10.91 2.73
C ILE A 452 5.09 10.86 1.27
N TYR A 453 4.54 9.72 0.84
CA TYR A 453 3.82 9.66 -0.43
C TYR A 453 2.61 10.58 -0.32
N LEU A 454 2.55 11.61 -1.16
CA LEU A 454 1.57 12.70 -1.03
C LEU A 454 0.13 12.19 -0.91
N ASN A 455 -0.23 11.19 -1.71
CA ASN A 455 -1.58 10.63 -1.75
C ASN A 455 -1.82 9.58 -0.66
N SER A 456 -0.82 9.13 0.09
CA SER A 456 -0.97 8.12 1.14
C SER A 456 -2.05 8.57 2.12
N SER A 457 -3.11 7.79 2.21
CA SER A 457 -4.21 8.00 3.15
C SER A 457 -3.69 8.16 4.58
N ARG A 458 -4.36 9.02 5.34
CA ARG A 458 -3.93 9.47 6.66
C ARG A 458 -5.00 9.15 7.68
N GLY A 459 -4.58 8.78 8.88
CA GLY A 459 -5.49 8.60 9.99
C GLY A 459 -5.78 9.89 10.75
N TYR A 460 -6.19 9.82 12.00
CA TYR A 460 -6.66 8.59 12.66
C TYR A 460 -7.95 8.07 12.00
N THR A 461 -8.37 6.86 12.35
CA THR A 461 -9.71 6.37 11.98
C THR A 461 -10.78 7.33 12.52
N ALA A 462 -12.01 7.26 12.02
CA ALA A 462 -13.12 8.04 12.60
C ALA A 462 -13.38 7.68 14.08
N SER A 463 -12.91 6.51 14.51
CA SER A 463 -12.89 6.07 15.90
C SER A 463 -11.72 6.58 16.75
N GLY A 464 -10.74 7.25 16.14
CA GLY A 464 -9.53 7.75 16.81
C GLY A 464 -8.40 6.72 16.94
N LEU A 465 -8.50 5.57 16.28
CA LEU A 465 -7.44 4.57 16.25
C LEU A 465 -6.27 5.05 15.40
N VAL A 466 -5.05 4.78 15.89
CA VAL A 466 -3.82 5.08 15.17
C VAL A 466 -3.71 4.16 13.94
N LYS A 467 -3.91 4.76 12.77
CA LYS A 467 -3.69 4.18 11.44
C LYS A 467 -3.08 5.25 10.51
N PRO A 468 -2.20 4.90 9.55
CA PRO A 468 -1.59 3.58 9.37
C PRO A 468 -0.77 3.18 10.61
N ASP A 469 -0.43 1.91 10.77
CA ASP A 469 0.42 1.47 11.88
C ASP A 469 1.86 1.97 11.66
N PHE A 470 2.34 1.94 10.42
CA PHE A 470 3.63 2.47 10.02
C PHE A 470 3.65 2.73 8.51
N ALA A 471 4.69 3.39 8.01
CA ALA A 471 4.90 3.57 6.58
C ALA A 471 6.02 2.65 6.05
N ALA A 472 5.92 2.23 4.79
CA ALA A 472 6.97 1.50 4.07
C ALA A 472 7.23 2.18 2.70
N PRO A 473 8.37 1.90 2.04
CA PRO A 473 8.66 2.45 0.72
C PRO A 473 7.54 2.14 -0.27
N GLY A 474 7.08 3.15 -0.99
CA GLY A 474 5.91 3.01 -1.86
C GLY A 474 5.90 3.98 -3.05
N VAL A 475 7.03 4.63 -3.35
CA VAL A 475 7.15 5.60 -4.45
C VAL A 475 8.29 5.18 -5.37
N ASN A 476 8.00 5.17 -6.68
CA ASN A 476 8.93 4.82 -7.76
C ASN A 476 9.67 3.50 -7.52
N VAL A 477 8.98 2.50 -6.97
CA VAL A 477 9.56 1.17 -6.74
C VAL A 477 9.48 0.38 -8.04
N ILE A 478 10.59 -0.24 -8.46
CA ILE A 478 10.65 -1.10 -9.64
C ILE A 478 10.17 -2.50 -9.29
N GLY A 479 9.28 -3.06 -10.11
CA GLY A 479 8.74 -4.40 -9.93
C GLY A 479 8.30 -5.05 -11.24
N PRO A 480 8.00 -6.36 -11.23
CA PRO A 480 7.67 -7.10 -12.43
C PRO A 480 6.25 -6.77 -12.93
N ALA A 481 6.10 -6.76 -14.24
CA ALA A 481 4.84 -6.60 -14.95
C ALA A 481 4.60 -7.80 -15.89
N PRO A 482 3.34 -8.04 -16.32
CA PRO A 482 3.00 -9.15 -17.19
C PRO A 482 3.85 -9.19 -18.47
N GLY A 483 4.28 -10.39 -18.86
CA GLY A 483 5.14 -10.62 -20.02
C GLY A 483 6.62 -10.35 -19.75
N ASN A 484 7.12 -10.72 -18.57
CA ASN A 484 8.53 -10.59 -18.16
C ASN A 484 9.09 -9.15 -18.24
N ARG A 485 8.22 -8.14 -18.11
CA ARG A 485 8.64 -6.73 -18.09
C ARG A 485 8.89 -6.26 -16.66
N PHE A 486 9.54 -5.12 -16.52
CA PHE A 486 9.69 -4.37 -15.28
C PHE A 486 9.22 -2.93 -15.49
N GLU A 487 8.65 -2.35 -14.46
CA GLU A 487 8.20 -0.96 -14.47
C GLU A 487 8.26 -0.35 -13.07
N ALA A 488 8.28 0.98 -13.00
CA ALA A 488 8.20 1.70 -11.73
C ALA A 488 6.75 2.07 -11.43
N ARG A 489 6.30 1.81 -10.19
CA ARG A 489 4.97 2.22 -9.72
C ARG A 489 5.06 2.93 -8.37
N SER A 490 3.99 3.64 -8.01
CA SER A 490 3.82 4.31 -6.71
C SER A 490 2.43 4.01 -6.13
N GLY A 491 2.34 3.85 -4.81
CA GLY A 491 1.08 3.62 -4.08
C GLY A 491 1.27 2.90 -2.74
N THR A 492 0.27 2.97 -1.86
CA THR A 492 0.32 2.25 -0.58
C THR A 492 0.20 0.73 -0.73
N SER A 493 -0.31 0.23 -1.87
CA SER A 493 -0.31 -1.20 -2.20
C SER A 493 1.11 -1.77 -2.28
N ILE A 494 2.04 -1.01 -2.86
CA ILE A 494 3.47 -1.34 -2.93
C ILE A 494 4.09 -1.42 -1.53
N ALA A 495 3.81 -0.43 -0.68
CA ALA A 495 4.27 -0.41 0.70
C ALA A 495 3.75 -1.62 1.51
N ALA A 496 2.49 -1.98 1.30
CA ALA A 496 1.90 -3.18 1.88
C ALA A 496 2.53 -4.48 1.32
N ALA A 497 2.90 -4.54 0.04
CA ALA A 497 3.55 -5.72 -0.55
C ALA A 497 4.96 -5.94 0.02
N ILE A 498 5.76 -4.87 0.18
CA ILE A 498 7.06 -4.92 0.84
C ILE A 498 6.90 -5.39 2.30
N THR A 499 5.89 -4.87 3.00
CA THR A 499 5.59 -5.29 4.38
C THR A 499 5.15 -6.75 4.46
N ALA A 500 4.37 -7.24 3.49
CA ALA A 500 3.96 -8.64 3.42
C ALA A 500 5.17 -9.58 3.25
N GLY A 501 6.13 -9.20 2.40
CA GLY A 501 7.40 -9.91 2.31
C GLY A 501 8.19 -9.86 3.63
N ALA A 502 8.26 -8.71 4.30
CA ALA A 502 8.93 -8.57 5.59
C ALA A 502 8.29 -9.45 6.67
N ALA A 503 6.96 -9.53 6.69
CA ALA A 503 6.20 -10.43 7.55
C ALA A 503 6.49 -11.91 7.24
N ALA A 504 6.74 -12.26 5.98
CA ALA A 504 7.12 -13.61 5.61
C ALA A 504 8.53 -13.96 6.10
N LEU A 505 9.49 -13.03 5.99
CA LEU A 505 10.81 -13.22 6.61
C LEU A 505 10.69 -13.40 8.13
N TYR A 506 9.84 -12.59 8.77
CA TYR A 506 9.61 -12.69 10.21
C TYR A 506 8.97 -14.02 10.63
N LEU A 507 8.00 -14.53 9.86
CA LEU A 507 7.36 -15.82 10.11
C LEU A 507 8.28 -17.01 9.84
N GLU A 508 9.21 -16.92 8.87
CA GLU A 508 10.27 -17.93 8.71
C GLU A 508 11.10 -18.00 10.00
N TRP A 509 11.55 -16.84 10.50
CA TRP A 509 12.31 -16.78 11.74
C TRP A 509 11.49 -17.31 12.93
N ALA A 510 10.30 -16.78 13.16
CA ALA A 510 9.50 -17.13 14.33
C ALA A 510 9.08 -18.60 14.30
N VAL A 511 8.45 -19.05 13.22
CA VAL A 511 7.75 -20.33 13.18
C VAL A 511 8.65 -21.43 12.63
N GLU A 512 9.19 -21.27 11.43
CA GLU A 512 9.94 -22.35 10.75
C GLU A 512 11.28 -22.63 11.43
N ARG A 513 11.91 -21.62 12.04
CA ARG A 513 13.12 -21.80 12.85
C ARG A 513 12.85 -22.04 14.34
N GLY A 514 11.58 -22.10 14.75
CA GLY A 514 11.15 -22.57 16.06
C GLY A 514 11.32 -21.61 17.24
N TYR A 515 11.42 -20.31 17.00
CA TYR A 515 11.53 -19.29 18.07
C TYR A 515 10.19 -19.00 18.75
N ASN A 516 9.09 -18.94 17.99
CA ASN A 516 7.71 -18.83 18.46
C ASN A 516 6.75 -19.45 17.43
N THR A 517 6.24 -20.64 17.71
CA THR A 517 5.39 -21.42 16.79
C THR A 517 3.89 -21.16 16.93
N ASP A 518 3.50 -20.22 17.79
CA ASP A 518 2.10 -19.85 18.04
C ASP A 518 1.88 -18.33 17.91
N ILE A 519 2.76 -17.64 17.18
CA ILE A 519 2.78 -16.18 17.08
C ILE A 519 1.51 -15.63 16.39
N THR A 520 1.02 -14.50 16.88
CA THR A 520 -0.19 -13.84 16.37
C THR A 520 0.14 -12.58 15.55
N ASN A 521 -0.79 -12.14 14.71
CA ASN A 521 -0.62 -10.89 13.96
C ASN A 521 -0.33 -9.68 14.87
N ALA A 522 -0.96 -9.64 16.05
CA ALA A 522 -0.77 -8.55 17.00
C ALA A 522 0.67 -8.49 17.53
N GLU A 523 1.29 -9.63 17.81
CA GLU A 523 2.70 -9.70 18.22
C GLU A 523 3.63 -9.23 17.10
N ILE A 524 3.45 -9.77 15.89
CA ILE A 524 4.23 -9.38 14.69
C ILE A 524 4.14 -7.86 14.46
N LYS A 525 2.91 -7.33 14.49
CA LYS A 525 2.66 -5.89 14.34
C LYS A 525 3.36 -5.05 15.40
N ASN A 526 3.26 -5.45 16.67
CA ASN A 526 3.88 -4.73 17.77
C ASN A 526 5.41 -4.78 17.69
N ASP A 527 5.99 -5.89 17.24
CA ASP A 527 7.43 -5.99 17.03
C ASP A 527 7.89 -5.09 15.89
N PHE A 528 7.14 -5.03 14.79
CA PHE A 528 7.42 -4.10 13.68
C PHE A 528 7.30 -2.64 14.12
N ILE A 529 6.31 -2.31 14.95
CA ILE A 529 6.15 -0.99 15.57
C ILE A 529 7.34 -0.66 16.49
N ARG A 530 7.81 -1.60 17.32
CA ARG A 530 9.00 -1.38 18.18
C ARG A 530 10.25 -1.15 17.35
N GLY A 531 10.40 -1.91 16.27
CA GLY A 531 11.50 -1.80 15.30
C GLY A 531 11.42 -0.59 14.37
N ALA A 532 10.28 0.11 14.30
CA ALA A 532 10.11 1.20 13.36
C ALA A 532 11.10 2.35 13.61
N VAL A 533 11.67 2.89 12.53
CA VAL A 533 12.55 4.06 12.58
C VAL A 533 11.69 5.31 12.78
N ARG A 534 12.12 6.19 13.69
CA ARG A 534 11.44 7.44 14.02
C ARG A 534 12.43 8.58 13.85
N LEU A 535 12.01 9.63 13.15
CA LEU A 535 12.80 10.86 13.06
C LEU A 535 12.54 11.73 14.29
N GLU A 536 13.60 12.19 14.96
CA GLU A 536 13.49 13.04 16.16
C GLU A 536 12.72 14.34 15.92
N SER A 537 12.71 14.81 14.66
CA SER A 537 11.99 16.02 14.25
C SER A 537 10.46 15.83 14.13
N ARG A 538 9.92 14.63 14.38
CA ARG A 538 8.50 14.31 14.25
C ARG A 538 7.96 13.70 15.56
N VAL A 539 6.73 14.05 15.90
CA VAL A 539 6.01 13.42 17.03
C VAL A 539 5.35 12.13 16.53
N TYR A 540 5.46 11.06 17.33
CA TYR A 540 4.84 9.76 17.04
C TYR A 540 3.96 9.29 18.22
N PRO A 541 2.87 8.54 17.96
CA PRO A 541 2.33 8.30 16.63
C PRO A 541 1.74 9.56 15.99
N ASN A 542 1.64 9.57 14.66
CA ASN A 542 0.95 10.62 13.90
C ASN A 542 0.11 10.03 12.76
N ARG A 543 -0.62 10.89 12.05
CA ARG A 543 -1.63 10.51 11.05
C ARG A 543 -1.04 9.97 9.76
N GLU A 544 0.17 10.41 9.41
CA GLU A 544 0.83 10.13 8.14
C GLU A 544 1.76 8.91 8.22
N TRP A 545 2.54 8.83 9.29
CA TRP A 545 3.61 7.84 9.48
C TRP A 545 3.25 6.76 10.49
N GLY A 546 2.10 6.85 11.16
CA GLY A 546 1.75 5.94 12.24
C GLY A 546 2.81 6.00 13.33
N TYR A 547 3.45 4.87 13.63
CA TYR A 547 4.52 4.75 14.62
C TYR A 547 5.95 4.89 14.07
N GLY A 548 6.14 5.12 12.77
CA GLY A 548 7.46 5.23 12.14
C GLY A 548 7.53 4.59 10.75
N THR A 549 8.75 4.36 10.25
CA THR A 549 8.99 3.60 9.02
C THR A 549 9.41 2.17 9.31
N LEU A 550 8.93 1.22 8.51
CA LEU A 550 9.28 -0.19 8.62
C LEU A 550 10.80 -0.39 8.52
N ASN A 551 11.38 -1.07 9.51
CA ASN A 551 12.77 -1.54 9.46
C ASN A 551 12.88 -2.91 10.14
N LEU A 552 12.87 -3.97 9.33
CA LEU A 552 12.84 -5.34 9.87
C LEU A 552 14.13 -5.70 10.64
N TYR A 553 15.27 -5.15 10.23
CA TYR A 553 16.53 -5.38 10.95
C TYR A 553 16.48 -4.77 12.36
N GLN A 554 15.98 -3.54 12.46
CA GLN A 554 15.81 -2.88 13.75
C GLN A 554 14.78 -3.60 14.63
N THR A 555 13.75 -4.21 14.05
CA THR A 555 12.84 -5.12 14.78
C THR A 555 13.61 -6.22 15.51
N PHE A 556 14.52 -6.94 14.82
CA PHE A 556 15.34 -7.97 15.45
C PHE A 556 16.33 -7.41 16.47
N GLU A 557 16.90 -6.23 16.25
CA GLU A 557 17.76 -5.56 17.26
C GLU A 557 16.98 -5.21 18.53
N GLN A 558 15.70 -4.82 18.42
CA GLN A 558 14.87 -4.56 19.60
C GLN A 558 14.52 -5.84 20.36
N LEU A 559 14.23 -6.94 19.63
CA LEU A 559 13.97 -8.25 20.25
C LEU A 559 15.18 -8.78 21.03
N ARG A 560 16.41 -8.34 20.71
CA ARG A 560 17.62 -8.68 21.50
C ARG A 560 17.69 -7.95 22.84
N ARG A 561 17.02 -6.81 22.98
CA ARG A 561 17.12 -5.91 24.15
C ARG A 561 16.04 -6.18 25.20
N THR A 562 14.96 -6.84 24.80
CA THR A 562 13.88 -7.35 25.66
C THR A 562 14.19 -8.78 26.08
#